data_AF-A0A816YIY8-F1
#
_entry.id   AF-A0A816YIY8-F1
#
_cell.length_a   1.000
_cell.length_b   1.000
_cell.length_c   1.000
_cell.angle_alpha   90.00
_cell.angle_beta   90.00
_cell.angle_gamma   90.00
#
_symmetry.space_group_name_H-M   'P 1'
#
loop_
_entity.id
_entity.type
_entity.pdbx_description
1 polymer ?
#
loop_
_entity_poly.entity_id
_entity_poly.type
_entity_poly.pdbx_seq_one_letter_code
_entity_poly.pdbx_strand_id
1 'polypeptide(L)'
;MSNDENNTAEATAELEELECRRNRRTSLQFIDKNVIRRRSSGNEKQGQSPIQRLYSISSRPDREPSDLDHLQQYTTASDSDSDAEDECSVNIRELEHKNQAGFTDFAVRHIKHAQYGRREIEIAEQEMPGLLALRRRAEVDKPLQGAKIVGCTHIIAQTAVLIETLIRLGAQVRWCACNIYSTQNEVAAALAEESVPIFAWKGQSDDDFWWSIKKAIGTEQGWQPNMILDDGGDLTHYCHKHYATLFSTMKGIVEESVTGVHRLYQMCRTQTLTIPAMNINDSVIKTKFDNLYLCRESVIDGIKRCTDILFGGKQAVVCGYGLLNFIIICNDIS
;
A
#
# COMPACT_ATOMS: atom_id res chain seq x y z
N MET A 1 33.70 -46.06 16.56
CA MET A 1 32.61 -45.77 15.61
C MET A 1 31.72 -44.66 16.18
N SER A 2 32.27 -43.47 16.45
CA SER A 2 31.50 -42.40 17.12
C SER A 2 31.90 -40.99 16.70
N ASN A 3 32.70 -40.83 15.63
CA ASN A 3 33.15 -39.52 15.15
C ASN A 3 32.61 -39.16 13.75
N ASP A 4 31.93 -40.08 13.06
CA ASP A 4 31.39 -39.82 11.71
C ASP A 4 29.95 -39.30 11.73
N GLU A 5 29.13 -39.65 12.74
CA GLU A 5 27.71 -39.23 12.82
C GLU A 5 27.55 -37.74 13.21
N ASN A 6 28.45 -37.20 14.05
CA ASN A 6 28.42 -35.78 14.42
C ASN A 6 28.80 -34.86 13.25
N ASN A 7 29.70 -35.30 12.36
CA ASN A 7 30.16 -34.50 11.23
C ASN A 7 29.07 -34.40 10.13
N THR A 8 28.23 -35.43 9.99
CA THR A 8 27.08 -35.43 9.08
C THR A 8 25.92 -34.57 9.57
N ALA A 9 25.71 -34.46 10.89
CA ALA A 9 24.66 -33.62 11.49
C ALA A 9 25.02 -32.12 11.40
N GLU A 10 26.29 -31.77 11.55
CA GLU A 10 26.77 -30.39 11.47
C GLU A 10 26.80 -29.89 10.01
N ALA A 11 27.20 -30.73 9.07
CA ALA A 11 27.15 -30.42 7.63
C ALA A 11 25.72 -30.29 7.07
N THR A 12 24.76 -31.06 7.60
CA THR A 12 23.34 -30.93 7.21
C THR A 12 22.71 -29.68 7.78
N ALA A 13 23.07 -29.28 9.01
CA ALA A 13 22.63 -28.01 9.60
C ALA A 13 23.19 -26.79 8.85
N GLU A 14 24.45 -26.81 8.43
CA GLU A 14 25.05 -25.73 7.62
C GLU A 14 24.44 -25.63 6.22
N LEU A 15 24.13 -26.77 5.59
CA LEU A 15 23.44 -26.80 4.29
C LEU A 15 21.99 -26.29 4.40
N GLU A 16 21.27 -26.65 5.46
CA GLU A 16 19.93 -26.12 5.74
C GLU A 16 19.95 -24.61 6.08
N GLU A 17 20.99 -24.13 6.77
CA GLU A 17 21.15 -22.70 7.05
C GLU A 17 21.51 -21.91 5.78
N LEU A 18 22.33 -22.48 4.90
CA LEU A 18 22.64 -21.93 3.57
C LEU A 18 21.40 -21.90 2.67
N GLU A 19 20.55 -22.92 2.71
CA GLU A 19 19.30 -22.98 1.95
C GLU A 19 18.23 -22.02 2.51
N CYS A 20 18.17 -21.86 3.83
CA CYS A 20 17.40 -20.82 4.51
C CYS A 20 17.88 -19.40 4.15
N ARG A 21 19.20 -19.18 4.10
CA ARG A 21 19.81 -17.90 3.64
C ARG A 21 19.61 -17.67 2.15
N ARG A 22 19.52 -18.73 1.34
CA ARG A 22 19.23 -18.68 -0.09
C ARG A 22 17.75 -18.32 -0.35
N ASN A 23 16.82 -18.85 0.45
CA ASN A 23 15.40 -18.47 0.41
C ASN A 23 15.13 -17.05 0.94
N ARG A 24 15.98 -16.50 1.81
CA ARG A 24 15.91 -15.06 2.19
C ARG A 24 16.25 -14.09 1.06
N ARG A 25 16.86 -14.57 -0.05
CA ARG A 25 17.21 -13.73 -1.21
C ARG A 25 16.11 -13.64 -2.28
N THR A 26 15.04 -14.42 -2.15
CA THR A 26 13.89 -14.42 -3.07
C THR A 26 12.65 -13.95 -2.30
N SER A 27 12.44 -12.64 -2.39
CA SER A 27 11.50 -11.78 -1.67
C SER A 27 10.03 -12.16 -1.85
N LEU A 28 9.45 -12.86 -0.87
CA LEU A 28 8.02 -12.89 -0.51
C LEU A 28 7.86 -13.80 0.74
N GLN A 29 7.32 -13.28 1.85
CA GLN A 29 7.11 -14.09 3.06
C GLN A 29 5.66 -14.59 3.14
N PHE A 30 5.48 -15.90 2.97
CA PHE A 30 4.21 -16.53 3.30
C PHE A 30 4.08 -16.68 4.82
N ILE A 31 2.99 -16.16 5.38
CA ILE A 31 2.61 -16.41 6.78
C ILE A 31 1.86 -17.74 6.79
N ASP A 32 2.58 -18.83 6.99
CA ASP A 32 2.02 -20.19 7.15
C ASP A 32 2.17 -20.68 8.60
N LYS A 33 1.19 -21.49 9.04
CA LYS A 33 1.10 -22.16 10.36
C LYS A 33 2.35 -22.97 10.70
N ASN A 34 3.08 -23.45 9.69
CA ASN A 34 4.27 -24.29 9.87
C ASN A 34 5.57 -23.50 10.13
N VAL A 35 5.61 -22.20 9.82
CA VAL A 35 6.83 -21.38 9.92
C VAL A 35 7.11 -20.95 11.38
N ILE A 36 6.07 -20.81 12.20
CA ILE A 36 6.20 -20.32 13.60
C ILE A 36 6.67 -21.41 14.56
N ARG A 37 6.46 -22.70 14.25
CA ARG A 37 6.83 -23.82 15.12
C ARG A 37 8.35 -23.96 15.34
N ARG A 38 9.18 -23.32 14.50
CA ARG A 38 10.65 -23.34 14.57
C ARG A 38 11.27 -22.19 15.40
N ARG A 39 10.48 -21.26 15.93
CA ARG A 39 11.00 -20.10 16.69
C ARG A 39 10.95 -20.24 18.22
N SER A 40 10.42 -21.33 18.76
CA SER A 40 10.23 -21.50 20.21
C SER A 40 11.44 -22.08 20.96
N SER A 41 12.57 -22.33 20.29
CA SER A 41 13.76 -22.92 20.91
C SER A 41 15.04 -22.23 20.40
N GLY A 42 15.41 -21.13 21.04
CA GLY A 42 16.67 -20.44 20.76
C GLY A 42 16.92 -19.30 21.73
N ASN A 43 17.82 -19.53 22.70
CA ASN A 43 18.24 -18.61 23.75
C ASN A 43 18.67 -17.23 23.21
N GLU A 44 18.15 -16.16 23.83
CA GLU A 44 18.66 -14.81 23.70
C GLU A 44 20.10 -14.72 24.27
N LYS A 45 21.06 -14.32 23.44
CA LYS A 45 22.34 -13.79 23.90
C LYS A 45 22.52 -12.37 23.37
N GLN A 46 22.66 -11.44 24.30
CA GLN A 46 23.07 -10.06 24.07
C GLN A 46 24.44 -10.01 23.40
N GLY A 47 24.59 -9.17 22.38
CA GLY A 47 25.87 -8.88 21.72
C GLY A 47 25.84 -7.49 21.09
N GLN A 48 26.74 -6.62 21.56
CA GLN A 48 26.94 -5.23 21.17
C GLN A 48 27.40 -5.07 19.71
N SER A 49 27.11 -3.90 19.13
CA SER A 49 27.57 -3.47 17.81
C SER A 49 29.06 -3.11 17.76
N PRO A 50 29.76 -3.39 16.65
CA PRO A 50 30.96 -2.65 16.27
C PRO A 50 30.74 -1.93 14.93
N ILE A 51 30.65 -0.60 14.92
CA ILE A 51 31.78 0.34 14.83
C ILE A 51 32.07 0.75 13.36
N GLN A 52 31.84 2.04 13.14
CA GLN A 52 32.66 2.99 12.37
C GLN A 52 33.93 2.39 11.74
N ARG A 53 34.00 2.43 10.40
CA ARG A 53 35.28 2.57 9.71
C ARG A 53 35.04 3.05 8.28
N LEU A 54 35.24 4.35 8.05
CA LEU A 54 35.89 4.94 6.86
C LEU A 54 35.72 6.47 6.91
N TYR A 55 36.77 7.16 7.34
CA TYR A 55 37.00 8.58 7.08
C TYR A 55 38.43 8.78 6.60
N SER A 56 38.62 9.89 5.86
CA SER A 56 39.85 10.46 5.25
C SER A 56 40.10 9.95 3.81
N ILE A 57 40.38 10.77 2.77
CA ILE A 57 41.00 12.10 2.59
C ILE A 57 40.41 12.67 1.26
N SER A 58 40.01 13.93 1.05
CA SER A 58 40.84 15.14 0.86
C SER A 58 39.95 16.39 0.73
N SER A 59 40.47 17.50 1.22
CA SER A 59 39.92 18.86 1.19
C SER A 59 40.56 19.71 0.08
N ARG A 60 39.83 20.69 -0.47
CA ARG A 60 40.28 22.02 -0.97
C ARG A 60 39.09 22.86 -1.50
N PRO A 61 39.22 24.20 -1.61
CA PRO A 61 38.30 25.14 -0.95
C PRO A 61 37.40 25.98 -1.86
N ASP A 62 36.52 26.72 -1.19
CA ASP A 62 35.49 27.69 -1.64
C ASP A 62 35.88 28.65 -2.77
N ARG A 63 34.89 28.91 -3.64
CA ARG A 63 34.72 30.16 -4.40
C ARG A 63 33.24 30.44 -4.65
N GLU A 64 32.83 31.66 -4.32
CA GLU A 64 31.64 32.40 -4.75
C GLU A 64 32.09 33.88 -4.89
N PRO A 65 31.33 34.81 -5.50
CA PRO A 65 30.22 34.65 -6.44
C PRO A 65 30.38 35.52 -7.71
N SER A 66 29.55 35.31 -8.73
CA SER A 66 29.17 36.40 -9.66
C SER A 66 27.89 36.08 -10.44
N ASP A 67 26.85 36.86 -10.12
CA ASP A 67 25.74 37.38 -10.92
C ASP A 67 25.49 36.81 -12.33
N LEU A 68 24.24 36.39 -12.57
CA LEU A 68 23.41 37.02 -13.60
C LEU A 68 21.95 36.55 -13.51
N ASP A 69 21.09 37.56 -13.36
CA ASP A 69 19.65 37.56 -13.53
C ASP A 69 19.18 36.81 -14.79
N HIS A 70 18.02 36.14 -14.70
CA HIS A 70 16.89 36.32 -15.62
C HIS A 70 15.68 35.50 -15.14
N LEU A 71 14.82 36.13 -14.33
CA LEU A 71 13.42 35.71 -14.16
C LEU A 71 12.64 36.11 -15.42
N GLN A 72 11.98 35.14 -16.07
CA GLN A 72 10.79 35.41 -16.88
C GLN A 72 9.65 34.48 -16.47
N GLN A 73 8.50 35.12 -16.32
CA GLN A 73 7.24 34.64 -15.79
C GLN A 73 6.70 33.43 -16.56
N TYR A 74 6.45 32.32 -15.86
CA TYR A 74 5.40 31.39 -16.24
C TYR A 74 4.16 31.75 -15.42
N THR A 75 3.22 32.41 -16.08
CA THR A 75 1.85 32.59 -15.60
C THR A 75 1.18 31.23 -15.49
N THR A 76 0.98 30.75 -14.26
CA THR A 76 0.03 29.65 -13.99
C THR A 76 -1.38 30.22 -14.03
N ALA A 77 -2.22 29.57 -14.82
CA ALA A 77 -3.65 29.81 -14.87
C ALA A 77 -4.25 29.59 -13.48
N SER A 78 -4.88 30.63 -12.94
CA SER A 78 -5.76 30.52 -11.79
C SER A 78 -7.05 29.86 -12.26
N ASP A 79 -7.19 28.55 -12.04
CA ASP A 79 -8.52 27.93 -12.03
C ASP A 79 -9.22 28.41 -10.77
N SER A 80 -10.26 29.22 -10.99
CA SER A 80 -11.19 29.64 -9.97
C SER A 80 -12.00 28.44 -9.51
N ASP A 81 -11.65 27.86 -8.36
CA ASP A 81 -12.52 26.99 -7.58
C ASP A 81 -13.74 27.82 -7.15
N SER A 82 -14.82 27.73 -7.92
CA SER A 82 -16.12 28.31 -7.60
C SER A 82 -17.15 27.25 -7.20
N ASP A 83 -16.72 26.18 -6.53
CA ASP A 83 -17.60 25.12 -6.01
C ASP A 83 -17.43 24.91 -4.49
N ALA A 84 -16.98 25.92 -3.76
CA ALA A 84 -16.81 25.88 -2.30
C ALA A 84 -18.12 26.05 -1.49
N GLU A 85 -19.29 25.88 -2.11
CA GLU A 85 -20.59 26.09 -1.48
C GLU A 85 -21.52 24.88 -1.64
N ASP A 86 -21.17 23.70 -1.09
CA ASP A 86 -22.12 22.71 -0.51
C ASP A 86 -21.45 21.44 0.07
N GLU A 87 -20.30 21.55 0.73
CA GLU A 87 -19.47 20.37 1.04
C GLU A 87 -19.87 19.52 2.27
N CYS A 88 -20.87 19.90 3.09
CA CYS A 88 -21.03 19.30 4.43
C CYS A 88 -22.39 18.64 4.75
N SER A 89 -23.33 18.50 3.81
CA SER A 89 -24.70 18.06 4.13
C SER A 89 -25.23 16.86 3.32
N VAL A 90 -24.50 16.41 2.29
CA VAL A 90 -25.02 15.37 1.39
C VAL A 90 -24.61 13.99 1.87
N ASN A 91 -25.60 13.17 2.28
CA ASN A 91 -25.39 11.77 2.58
C ASN A 91 -25.12 10.99 1.28
N ILE A 92 -23.85 10.70 1.00
CA ILE A 92 -23.41 10.02 -0.22
C ILE A 92 -24.03 8.62 -0.36
N ARG A 93 -24.42 7.96 0.74
CA ARG A 93 -25.05 6.64 0.70
C ARG A 93 -26.45 6.65 0.08
N GLU A 94 -27.13 7.78 0.14
CA GLU A 94 -28.51 7.96 -0.31
C GLU A 94 -28.60 8.56 -1.71
N LEU A 95 -27.46 8.95 -2.29
CA LEU A 95 -27.42 9.43 -3.67
C LEU A 95 -27.70 8.28 -4.66
N GLU A 96 -28.44 8.61 -5.72
CA GLU A 96 -28.57 7.73 -6.88
C GLU A 96 -27.25 7.74 -7.67
N HIS A 97 -26.45 6.69 -7.48
CA HIS A 97 -25.21 6.49 -8.21
C HIS A 97 -25.52 5.85 -9.57
N LYS A 98 -25.17 6.54 -10.66
CA LYS A 98 -25.31 6.02 -12.02
C LYS A 98 -24.23 6.60 -12.93
N ASN A 99 -23.49 5.75 -13.62
CA ASN A 99 -22.55 6.18 -14.66
C ASN A 99 -23.22 6.29 -16.04
N GLN A 100 -22.48 6.67 -17.09
CA GLN A 100 -23.06 6.81 -18.44
C GLN A 100 -23.55 5.47 -19.01
N ALA A 101 -22.91 4.36 -18.64
CA ALA A 101 -23.31 3.02 -19.03
C ALA A 101 -24.54 2.48 -18.25
N GLY A 102 -25.04 3.23 -17.26
CA GLY A 102 -26.17 2.83 -16.42
C GLY A 102 -25.84 1.85 -15.30
N PHE A 103 -24.55 1.61 -15.02
CA PHE A 103 -24.08 0.88 -13.85
C PHE A 103 -24.29 1.72 -12.58
N THR A 104 -24.70 1.07 -11.48
CA THR A 104 -25.12 1.75 -10.25
C THR A 104 -24.48 1.17 -8.98
N ASP A 105 -23.64 0.14 -9.09
CA ASP A 105 -23.06 -0.56 -7.93
C ASP A 105 -21.72 0.07 -7.51
N PHE A 106 -21.78 1.35 -7.14
CA PHE A 106 -20.67 2.14 -6.60
C PHE A 106 -21.21 3.25 -5.68
N ALA A 107 -20.34 3.85 -4.89
CA ALA A 107 -20.62 5.07 -4.13
C ALA A 107 -19.40 5.97 -4.09
N VAL A 108 -19.49 7.11 -4.77
CA VAL A 108 -18.42 8.11 -4.89
C VAL A 108 -18.99 9.51 -4.69
N ARG A 109 -18.12 10.50 -4.42
CA ARG A 109 -18.55 11.87 -4.16
C ARG A 109 -19.25 12.51 -5.37
N HIS A 110 -18.55 12.61 -6.50
CA HIS A 110 -19.05 13.28 -7.71
C HIS A 110 -18.59 12.53 -8.96
N ILE A 111 -19.50 11.80 -9.61
CA ILE A 111 -19.20 11.04 -10.84
C ILE A 111 -18.74 11.95 -12.00
N LYS A 112 -19.17 13.22 -12.00
CA LYS A 112 -18.81 14.22 -13.02
C LYS A 112 -17.30 14.45 -13.15
N HIS A 113 -16.52 14.16 -12.11
CA HIS A 113 -15.07 14.35 -12.10
C HIS A 113 -14.30 13.19 -12.75
N ALA A 114 -15.01 12.18 -13.30
CA ALA A 114 -14.40 11.01 -13.92
C ALA A 114 -13.41 11.34 -15.04
N GLN A 115 -13.68 12.36 -15.86
CA GLN A 115 -12.76 12.75 -16.94
C GLN A 115 -11.44 13.30 -16.41
N TYR A 116 -11.49 14.09 -15.32
CA TYR A 116 -10.28 14.60 -14.68
C TYR A 116 -9.49 13.44 -14.04
N GLY A 117 -10.17 12.56 -13.29
CA GLY A 117 -9.53 11.37 -12.72
C GLY A 117 -8.92 10.44 -13.76
N ARG A 118 -9.55 10.29 -14.94
CA ARG A 118 -8.99 9.50 -16.05
C ARG A 118 -7.64 10.04 -16.51
N ARG A 119 -7.49 11.37 -16.60
CA ARG A 119 -6.20 12.00 -16.96
C ARG A 119 -5.14 11.74 -15.90
N GLU A 120 -5.48 11.82 -14.62
CA GLU A 120 -4.56 11.49 -13.52
C GLU A 120 -4.10 10.03 -13.58
N ILE A 121 -5.03 9.10 -13.89
CA ILE A 121 -4.71 7.68 -14.07
C ILE A 121 -3.75 7.48 -15.26
N GLU A 122 -4.00 8.15 -16.39
CA GLU A 122 -3.13 8.07 -17.58
C GLU A 122 -1.71 8.60 -17.30
N ILE A 123 -1.58 9.64 -16.48
CA ILE A 123 -0.28 10.15 -16.02
C ILE A 123 0.39 9.10 -15.11
N ALA A 124 -0.35 8.55 -14.15
CA ALA A 124 0.18 7.51 -13.26
C ALA A 124 0.62 6.25 -14.02
N GLU A 125 -0.06 5.88 -15.11
CA GLU A 125 0.35 4.76 -15.97
C GLU A 125 1.77 4.96 -16.54
N GLN A 126 2.13 6.19 -16.92
CA GLN A 126 3.46 6.51 -17.45
C GLN A 126 4.55 6.38 -16.39
N GLU A 127 4.24 6.72 -15.14
CA GLU A 127 5.15 6.64 -13.99
C GLU A 127 5.17 5.26 -13.31
N MET A 128 4.40 4.28 -13.81
CA MET A 128 4.35 2.91 -13.29
C MET A 128 4.83 1.84 -14.29
N PRO A 129 6.05 1.97 -14.86
CA PRO A 129 6.53 1.10 -15.94
C PRO A 129 6.61 -0.38 -15.53
N GLY A 130 6.91 -0.67 -14.26
CA GLY A 130 6.97 -2.05 -13.76
C GLY A 130 5.62 -2.76 -13.82
N LEU A 131 4.54 -2.06 -13.46
CA LEU A 131 3.19 -2.61 -13.48
C LEU A 131 2.68 -2.76 -14.92
N LEU A 132 2.96 -1.79 -15.79
CA LEU A 132 2.62 -1.90 -17.21
C LEU A 132 3.43 -2.98 -17.95
N ALA A 133 4.68 -3.23 -17.54
CA ALA A 133 5.46 -4.35 -18.05
C ALA A 133 4.86 -5.69 -17.62
N LEU A 134 4.44 -5.81 -16.35
CA LEU A 134 3.73 -6.99 -15.85
C LEU A 134 2.43 -7.23 -16.63
N ARG A 135 1.62 -6.17 -16.81
CA ARG A 135 0.37 -6.19 -17.58
C ARG A 135 0.63 -6.77 -18.98
N ARG A 136 1.55 -6.16 -19.75
CA ARG A 136 1.91 -6.63 -21.10
C ARG A 136 2.39 -8.08 -21.14
N ARG A 137 3.19 -8.50 -20.16
CA ARG A 137 3.74 -9.87 -20.12
C ARG A 137 2.70 -10.93 -19.81
N ALA A 138 1.78 -10.65 -18.89
CA ALA A 138 0.84 -11.65 -18.35
C ALA A 138 -0.59 -11.53 -18.93
N GLU A 139 -0.85 -10.57 -19.82
CA GLU A 139 -2.18 -10.30 -20.36
C GLU A 139 -2.78 -11.46 -21.14
N VAL A 140 -1.94 -12.24 -21.84
CA VAL A 140 -2.38 -13.40 -22.63
C VAL A 140 -2.78 -14.56 -21.72
N ASP A 141 -2.03 -14.79 -20.65
CA ASP A 141 -2.23 -15.96 -19.77
C ASP A 141 -3.45 -15.82 -18.84
N LYS A 142 -3.97 -14.59 -18.67
CA LYS A 142 -5.06 -14.23 -17.75
C LYS A 142 -4.93 -14.97 -16.40
N PRO A 143 -3.82 -14.79 -15.66
CA PRO A 143 -3.53 -15.60 -14.48
C PRO A 143 -4.54 -15.40 -13.34
N LEU A 144 -5.31 -14.32 -13.37
CA LEU A 144 -6.35 -14.03 -12.39
C LEU A 144 -7.76 -14.38 -12.88
N GLN A 145 -7.88 -15.15 -13.96
CA GLN A 145 -9.20 -15.60 -14.43
C GLN A 145 -9.97 -16.32 -13.31
N GLY A 146 -11.16 -15.82 -12.99
CA GLY A 146 -12.00 -16.36 -11.90
C GLY A 146 -11.60 -15.91 -10.49
N ALA A 147 -10.56 -15.09 -10.35
CA ALA A 147 -10.29 -14.37 -9.11
C ALA A 147 -11.40 -13.36 -8.84
N LYS A 148 -11.86 -13.32 -7.59
CA LYS A 148 -12.83 -12.36 -7.06
C LYS A 148 -12.16 -11.65 -5.88
N ILE A 149 -11.55 -10.50 -6.18
CA ILE A 149 -10.69 -9.76 -5.26
C ILE A 149 -11.51 -8.66 -4.60
N VAL A 150 -11.58 -8.68 -3.27
CA VAL A 150 -12.02 -7.51 -2.51
C VAL A 150 -10.78 -6.77 -2.03
N GLY A 151 -10.70 -5.48 -2.36
CA GLY A 151 -9.56 -4.62 -2.04
C GLY A 151 -9.93 -3.54 -1.03
N CYS A 152 -9.03 -3.28 -0.09
CA CYS A 152 -9.11 -2.17 0.86
C CYS A 152 -7.76 -1.48 0.95
N THR A 153 -7.59 -0.38 0.22
CA THR A 153 -6.34 0.38 0.14
C THR A 153 -6.65 1.87 -0.02
N HIS A 154 -5.63 2.72 -0.01
CA HIS A 154 -5.80 4.12 -0.43
C HIS A 154 -6.33 4.20 -1.87
N ILE A 155 -7.29 5.09 -2.14
CA ILE A 155 -7.85 5.32 -3.48
C ILE A 155 -7.16 6.51 -4.11
N ILE A 156 -6.11 6.24 -4.86
CA ILE A 156 -5.29 7.23 -5.57
C ILE A 156 -5.03 6.74 -7.00
N ALA A 157 -4.53 7.61 -7.87
CA ALA A 157 -4.28 7.28 -9.28
C ALA A 157 -3.44 6.01 -9.46
N GLN A 158 -2.43 5.80 -8.60
CA GLN A 158 -1.57 4.61 -8.60
C GLN A 158 -2.36 3.34 -8.29
N THR A 159 -3.28 3.39 -7.33
CA THR A 159 -4.17 2.26 -7.00
C THR A 159 -5.13 1.97 -8.15
N ALA A 160 -5.62 2.99 -8.87
CA ALA A 160 -6.46 2.76 -10.04
C ALA A 160 -5.71 1.98 -11.14
N VAL A 161 -4.44 2.28 -11.39
CA VAL A 161 -3.61 1.49 -12.33
C VAL A 161 -3.46 0.04 -11.86
N LEU A 162 -3.31 -0.19 -10.54
CA LEU A 162 -3.32 -1.54 -9.95
C LEU A 162 -4.64 -2.26 -10.20
N ILE A 163 -5.77 -1.63 -9.87
CA ILE A 163 -7.12 -2.18 -10.04
C ILE A 163 -7.36 -2.57 -11.50
N GLU A 164 -7.11 -1.66 -12.43
CA GLU A 164 -7.27 -1.94 -13.87
C GLU A 164 -6.32 -3.04 -14.35
N THR A 165 -5.13 -3.14 -13.76
CA THR A 165 -4.20 -4.24 -14.07
C THR A 165 -4.76 -5.58 -13.60
N LEU A 166 -5.32 -5.66 -12.39
CA LEU A 166 -5.95 -6.88 -11.90
C LEU A 166 -7.12 -7.31 -12.82
N ILE A 167 -7.97 -6.35 -13.22
CA ILE A 167 -9.07 -6.59 -14.15
C ILE A 167 -8.54 -7.11 -15.49
N ARG A 168 -7.54 -6.44 -16.09
CA ARG A 168 -6.94 -6.89 -17.36
C ARG A 168 -6.31 -8.28 -17.26
N LEU A 169 -5.81 -8.69 -16.09
CA LEU A 169 -5.28 -10.03 -15.85
C LEU A 169 -6.37 -11.09 -15.58
N GLY A 170 -7.66 -10.71 -15.62
CA GLY A 170 -8.81 -11.62 -15.56
C GLY A 170 -9.59 -11.60 -14.24
N ALA A 171 -9.23 -10.74 -13.29
CA ALA A 171 -9.91 -10.66 -12.01
C ALA A 171 -11.25 -9.90 -12.10
N GLN A 172 -12.21 -10.29 -11.27
CA GLN A 172 -13.31 -9.43 -10.86
C GLN A 172 -12.91 -8.75 -9.56
N VAL A 173 -13.17 -7.44 -9.45
CA VAL A 173 -12.73 -6.65 -8.31
C VAL A 173 -13.88 -5.85 -7.70
N ARG A 174 -13.79 -5.60 -6.40
CA ARG A 174 -14.61 -4.63 -5.65
C ARG A 174 -13.71 -3.92 -4.66
N TRP A 175 -13.88 -2.62 -4.44
CA TRP A 175 -12.90 -1.84 -3.70
C TRP A 175 -13.51 -0.84 -2.71
N CYS A 176 -12.81 -0.61 -1.60
CA CYS A 176 -13.06 0.48 -0.65
C CYS A 176 -11.75 1.13 -0.20
N ALA A 177 -11.85 2.32 0.41
CA ALA A 177 -10.71 3.00 1.00
C ALA A 177 -10.28 2.33 2.32
N CYS A 178 -8.97 2.29 2.63
CA CYS A 178 -8.45 1.92 3.96
C CYS A 178 -8.33 3.11 4.92
N ASN A 179 -8.55 4.34 4.44
CA ASN A 179 -8.50 5.55 5.25
C ASN A 179 -9.49 6.62 4.76
N ILE A 180 -10.21 7.21 5.72
CA ILE A 180 -11.30 8.16 5.50
C ILE A 180 -10.93 9.46 4.75
N TYR A 181 -9.65 9.85 4.71
CA TYR A 181 -9.18 11.08 4.06
C TYR A 181 -8.30 10.84 2.83
N SER A 182 -7.92 9.60 2.57
CA SER A 182 -6.93 9.27 1.55
C SER A 182 -7.46 9.22 0.12
N THR A 183 -8.78 9.20 -0.05
CA THR A 183 -9.41 9.07 -1.36
C THR A 183 -9.22 10.34 -2.20
N GLN A 184 -8.71 10.17 -3.42
CA GLN A 184 -8.84 11.12 -4.52
C GLN A 184 -10.20 10.90 -5.19
N ASN A 185 -11.12 11.85 -5.01
CA ASN A 185 -12.53 11.70 -5.40
C ASN A 185 -12.70 11.55 -6.92
N GLU A 186 -11.91 12.28 -7.68
CA GLU A 186 -11.82 12.24 -9.13
C GLU A 186 -11.37 10.87 -9.63
N VAL A 187 -10.40 10.24 -8.97
CA VAL A 187 -9.93 8.89 -9.31
C VAL A 187 -11.00 7.85 -9.00
N ALA A 188 -11.66 7.97 -7.84
CA ALA A 188 -12.79 7.12 -7.50
C ALA A 188 -13.92 7.23 -8.55
N ALA A 189 -14.22 8.45 -8.99
CA ALA A 189 -15.19 8.70 -10.05
C ALA A 189 -14.77 8.06 -11.39
N ALA A 190 -13.50 8.15 -11.78
CA ALA A 190 -13.00 7.54 -13.00
C ALA A 190 -13.13 6.01 -12.99
N LEU A 191 -12.84 5.36 -11.86
CA LEU A 191 -13.05 3.93 -11.69
C LEU A 191 -14.54 3.53 -11.76
N ALA A 192 -15.40 4.31 -11.11
CA ALA A 192 -16.84 4.10 -11.15
C ALA A 192 -17.42 4.26 -12.57
N GLU A 193 -16.89 5.21 -13.35
CA GLU A 193 -17.30 5.41 -14.75
C GLU A 193 -16.98 4.20 -15.62
N GLU A 194 -15.84 3.53 -15.39
CA GLU A 194 -15.50 2.24 -16.02
C GLU A 194 -16.26 1.04 -15.44
N SER A 195 -17.31 1.28 -14.66
CA SER A 195 -18.14 0.25 -14.03
C SER A 195 -17.39 -0.66 -13.05
N VAL A 196 -16.35 -0.12 -12.39
CA VAL A 196 -15.68 -0.79 -11.28
C VAL A 196 -16.47 -0.54 -9.98
N PRO A 197 -16.88 -1.58 -9.23
CA PRO A 197 -17.55 -1.40 -7.95
C PRO A 197 -16.61 -0.80 -6.90
N ILE A 198 -16.75 0.51 -6.66
CA ILE A 198 -15.91 1.26 -5.72
C ILE A 198 -16.77 2.04 -4.73
N PHE A 199 -16.43 1.93 -3.44
CA PHE A 199 -17.15 2.56 -2.33
C PHE A 199 -16.16 3.39 -1.53
N ALA A 200 -15.92 4.61 -1.99
CA ALA A 200 -14.90 5.47 -1.41
C ALA A 200 -15.13 6.94 -1.78
N TRP A 201 -14.95 7.81 -0.79
CA TRP A 201 -14.84 9.25 -0.97
C TRP A 201 -13.96 9.85 0.12
N LYS A 202 -13.46 11.06 -0.10
CA LYS A 202 -12.70 11.82 0.90
C LYS A 202 -13.64 12.37 1.96
N GLY A 203 -13.24 12.29 3.23
CA GLY A 203 -14.02 12.79 4.36
C GLY A 203 -15.14 11.84 4.79
N GLN A 204 -14.90 10.53 4.72
CA GLN A 204 -15.83 9.54 5.27
C GLN A 204 -15.95 9.68 6.79
N SER A 205 -17.17 9.51 7.33
CA SER A 205 -17.33 9.22 8.76
C SER A 205 -16.90 7.78 9.07
N ASP A 206 -16.67 7.46 10.34
CA ASP A 206 -16.35 6.09 10.77
C ASP A 206 -17.44 5.09 10.34
N ASP A 207 -18.71 5.49 10.40
CA ASP A 207 -19.81 4.65 9.95
C ASP A 207 -19.75 4.44 8.43
N ASP A 208 -19.36 5.47 7.65
CA ASP A 208 -19.25 5.37 6.19
C ASP A 208 -18.13 4.42 5.77
N PHE A 209 -17.03 4.46 6.53
CA PHE A 209 -15.89 3.61 6.33
C PHE A 209 -16.28 2.12 6.43
N TRP A 210 -16.91 1.72 7.55
CA TRP A 210 -17.36 0.35 7.74
C TRP A 210 -18.48 -0.05 6.79
N TRP A 211 -19.37 0.88 6.44
CA TRP A 211 -20.39 0.66 5.41
C TRP A 211 -19.75 0.36 4.05
N SER A 212 -18.69 1.09 3.69
CA SER A 212 -17.97 0.91 2.43
C SER A 212 -17.28 -0.44 2.36
N ILE A 213 -16.63 -0.88 3.44
CA ILE A 213 -16.05 -2.23 3.56
C ILE A 213 -17.14 -3.30 3.33
N LYS A 214 -18.29 -3.16 3.99
CA LYS A 214 -19.41 -4.10 3.83
C LYS A 214 -19.90 -4.16 2.37
N LYS A 215 -20.03 -3.02 1.70
CA LYS A 215 -20.46 -2.95 0.29
C LYS A 215 -19.42 -3.49 -0.68
N ALA A 216 -18.13 -3.28 -0.41
CA ALA A 216 -17.04 -3.88 -1.19
C ALA A 216 -17.05 -5.41 -1.09
N ILE A 217 -17.39 -6.00 0.07
CA ILE A 217 -17.51 -7.46 0.22
C ILE A 217 -18.62 -8.06 -0.66
N GLY A 218 -19.68 -7.31 -0.98
CA GLY A 218 -20.63 -7.65 -2.05
C GLY A 218 -21.55 -8.86 -1.82
N THR A 219 -21.55 -9.46 -0.63
CA THR A 219 -22.34 -10.68 -0.34
C THR A 219 -23.85 -10.47 -0.45
N GLU A 220 -24.33 -9.24 -0.21
CA GLU A 220 -25.76 -8.89 -0.35
C GLU A 220 -26.22 -8.98 -1.81
N GLN A 221 -25.31 -8.80 -2.76
CA GLN A 221 -25.54 -8.83 -4.20
C GLN A 221 -25.22 -10.21 -4.82
N GLY A 222 -25.01 -11.24 -4.00
CA GLY A 222 -24.64 -12.58 -4.46
C GLY A 222 -23.19 -12.71 -4.95
N TRP A 223 -22.35 -11.68 -4.72
CA TRP A 223 -20.93 -11.73 -5.04
C TRP A 223 -20.14 -12.24 -3.82
N GLN A 224 -19.24 -13.19 -4.03
CA GLN A 224 -18.43 -13.78 -2.95
C GLN A 224 -16.95 -13.66 -3.30
N PRO A 225 -16.16 -12.89 -2.53
CA PRO A 225 -14.73 -12.78 -2.74
C PRO A 225 -14.03 -14.10 -2.45
N ASN A 226 -12.98 -14.39 -3.21
CA ASN A 226 -12.08 -15.52 -2.96
C ASN A 226 -10.65 -15.08 -2.65
N MET A 227 -10.31 -13.78 -2.73
CA MET A 227 -9.03 -13.23 -2.31
C MET A 227 -9.22 -11.85 -1.69
N ILE A 228 -8.34 -11.50 -0.76
CA ILE A 228 -8.29 -10.18 -0.12
C ILE A 228 -6.98 -9.49 -0.50
N LEU A 229 -7.07 -8.21 -0.83
CA LEU A 229 -5.92 -7.30 -0.90
C LEU A 229 -6.16 -6.19 0.11
N ASP A 230 -5.32 -6.10 1.14
CA ASP A 230 -5.56 -5.26 2.32
C ASP A 230 -4.34 -4.40 2.64
N ASP A 231 -4.63 -3.24 3.21
CA ASP A 231 -3.67 -2.25 3.71
C ASP A 231 -4.20 -1.77 5.07
N GLY A 232 -3.63 -2.35 6.13
CA GLY A 232 -3.94 -2.03 7.53
C GLY A 232 -4.66 -3.15 8.27
N GLY A 233 -5.27 -4.09 7.54
CA GLY A 233 -5.90 -5.31 8.09
C GLY A 233 -7.37 -5.16 8.48
N ASP A 234 -8.03 -4.05 8.15
CA ASP A 234 -9.43 -3.79 8.56
C ASP A 234 -10.43 -4.60 7.77
N LEU A 235 -10.22 -4.74 6.46
CA LEU A 235 -11.05 -5.61 5.61
C LEU A 235 -10.90 -7.08 6.03
N THR A 236 -9.67 -7.52 6.29
CA THR A 236 -9.36 -8.86 6.81
C THR A 236 -10.07 -9.10 8.15
N HIS A 237 -9.97 -8.15 9.08
CA HIS A 237 -10.63 -8.26 10.38
C HIS A 237 -12.15 -8.31 10.26
N TYR A 238 -12.73 -7.46 9.40
CA TYR A 238 -14.17 -7.42 9.17
C TYR A 238 -14.67 -8.74 8.57
N CYS A 239 -13.99 -9.27 7.56
CA CYS A 239 -14.30 -10.58 6.96
C CYS A 239 -14.20 -11.71 7.99
N HIS A 240 -13.12 -11.77 8.77
CA HIS A 240 -12.93 -12.78 9.79
C HIS A 240 -14.02 -12.75 10.86
N LYS A 241 -14.43 -11.55 11.30
CA LYS A 241 -15.40 -11.37 12.39
C LYS A 241 -16.85 -11.57 11.96
N HIS A 242 -17.24 -11.04 10.80
CA HIS A 242 -18.63 -10.99 10.36
C HIS A 242 -18.98 -12.05 9.31
N TYR A 243 -17.99 -12.58 8.60
CA TYR A 243 -18.17 -13.53 7.49
C TYR A 243 -17.26 -14.76 7.65
N ALA A 244 -17.17 -15.32 8.85
CA ALA A 244 -16.25 -16.41 9.18
C ALA A 244 -16.33 -17.61 8.21
N THR A 245 -17.53 -18.01 7.79
CA THR A 245 -17.75 -19.11 6.82
C THR A 245 -17.21 -18.77 5.44
N LEU A 246 -17.40 -17.55 4.96
CA LEU A 246 -16.84 -17.10 3.69
C LEU A 246 -15.32 -16.98 3.79
N PHE A 247 -14.82 -16.37 4.87
CA PHE A 247 -13.41 -16.16 5.13
C PHE A 247 -12.62 -17.47 5.08
N SER A 248 -13.13 -18.56 5.66
CA SER A 248 -12.47 -19.87 5.62
C SER A 248 -12.40 -20.52 4.23
N THR A 249 -13.22 -20.06 3.27
CA THR A 249 -13.19 -20.54 1.88
C THR A 249 -12.33 -19.69 0.95
N MET A 250 -11.83 -18.55 1.41
CA MET A 250 -10.97 -17.69 0.60
C MET A 250 -9.60 -18.33 0.37
N LYS A 251 -9.01 -18.04 -0.78
CA LYS A 251 -7.72 -18.58 -1.22
C LYS A 251 -6.53 -17.90 -0.54
N GLY A 252 -6.67 -16.65 -0.12
CA GLY A 252 -5.62 -15.98 0.65
C GLY A 252 -5.78 -14.46 0.73
N ILE A 253 -4.86 -13.87 1.50
CA ILE A 253 -4.74 -12.45 1.78
C ILE A 253 -3.38 -11.95 1.25
N VAL A 254 -3.35 -10.77 0.65
CA VAL A 254 -2.12 -10.01 0.39
C VAL A 254 -2.19 -8.74 1.22
N GLU A 255 -1.22 -8.54 2.12
CA GLU A 255 -1.20 -7.42 3.07
C GLU A 255 0.01 -6.52 2.86
N GLU A 256 -0.29 -5.24 2.65
CA GLU A 256 0.63 -4.15 2.28
C GLU A 256 1.41 -3.59 3.46
N SER A 257 0.78 -3.50 4.64
CA SER A 257 1.22 -2.60 5.70
C SER A 257 1.91 -3.31 6.86
N VAL A 258 2.78 -2.59 7.58
CA VAL A 258 3.42 -3.11 8.80
C VAL A 258 2.38 -3.48 9.86
N THR A 259 1.36 -2.64 10.03
CA THR A 259 0.29 -2.80 11.02
C THR A 259 -0.59 -4.01 10.72
N GLY A 260 -1.02 -4.17 9.47
CA GLY A 260 -1.79 -5.32 9.02
C GLY A 260 -1.00 -6.63 9.11
N VAL A 261 0.28 -6.62 8.71
CA VAL A 261 1.18 -7.79 8.87
C VAL A 261 1.30 -8.19 10.34
N HIS A 262 1.43 -7.23 11.25
CA HIS A 262 1.48 -7.52 12.68
C HIS A 262 0.17 -8.17 13.18
N ARG A 263 -1.00 -7.69 12.72
CA ARG A 263 -2.30 -8.31 13.02
C ARG A 263 -2.39 -9.75 12.49
N LEU A 264 -1.91 -10.00 11.28
CA LEU A 264 -1.86 -11.35 10.70
C LEU A 264 -0.97 -12.29 11.52
N TYR A 265 0.19 -11.84 11.99
CA TYR A 265 1.02 -12.64 12.89
C TYR A 265 0.35 -12.90 14.23
N GLN A 266 -0.38 -11.93 14.79
CA GLN A 266 -1.19 -12.16 16.00
C GLN A 266 -2.23 -13.26 15.75
N MET A 267 -2.99 -13.17 14.66
CA MET A 267 -3.98 -14.19 14.29
C MET A 267 -3.33 -15.57 14.06
N CYS A 268 -2.15 -15.62 13.47
CA CYS A 268 -1.40 -16.86 13.29
C CYS A 268 -0.95 -17.46 14.64
N ARG A 269 -0.47 -16.63 15.57
CA ARG A 269 -0.07 -17.06 16.93
C ARG A 269 -1.26 -17.55 17.75
N THR A 270 -2.42 -16.92 17.60
CA THR A 270 -3.68 -17.34 18.25
C THR A 270 -4.41 -18.44 17.49
N GLN A 271 -3.85 -18.96 16.40
CA GLN A 271 -4.44 -20.00 15.54
C GLN A 271 -5.82 -19.65 14.96
N THR A 272 -6.13 -18.36 14.84
CA THR A 272 -7.38 -17.86 14.25
C THR A 272 -7.25 -17.54 12.76
N LEU A 273 -6.02 -17.44 12.24
CA LEU A 273 -5.78 -17.29 10.80
C LEU A 273 -6.05 -18.63 10.08
N THR A 274 -7.17 -18.72 9.36
CA THR A 274 -7.63 -19.95 8.69
C THR A 274 -7.16 -20.08 7.25
N ILE A 275 -6.82 -18.97 6.60
CA ILE A 275 -6.38 -18.89 5.20
C ILE A 275 -4.94 -18.36 5.10
N PRO A 276 -4.18 -18.69 4.04
CA PRO A 276 -2.81 -18.22 3.91
C PRO A 276 -2.77 -16.70 3.69
N ALA A 277 -1.73 -16.05 4.23
CA ALA A 277 -1.50 -14.63 4.01
C ALA A 277 -0.09 -14.38 3.48
N MET A 278 0.02 -13.41 2.58
CA MET A 278 1.25 -12.98 1.93
C MET A 278 1.62 -11.60 2.44
N ASN A 279 2.78 -11.52 3.10
CA ASN A 279 3.36 -10.26 3.56
C ASN A 279 4.13 -9.63 2.39
N ILE A 280 3.54 -8.60 1.76
CA ILE A 280 4.23 -7.83 0.71
C ILE A 280 5.07 -6.69 1.30
N ASN A 281 4.73 -6.22 2.52
CA ASN A 281 5.47 -5.18 3.23
C ASN A 281 6.97 -5.48 3.35
N ASP A 282 7.31 -6.74 3.67
CA ASP A 282 8.68 -7.20 3.89
C ASP A 282 9.41 -7.57 2.58
N SER A 283 8.78 -7.32 1.42
CA SER A 283 9.51 -7.39 0.16
C SER A 283 10.58 -6.28 0.14
N VAL A 284 11.79 -6.64 -0.31
CA VAL A 284 12.95 -5.72 -0.29
C VAL A 284 12.66 -4.41 -1.01
N ILE A 285 11.92 -4.49 -2.12
CA ILE A 285 11.56 -3.33 -2.92
C ILE A 285 10.57 -2.45 -2.15
N LYS A 286 9.52 -3.02 -1.55
CA LYS A 286 8.54 -2.26 -0.78
C LYS A 286 9.20 -1.56 0.41
N THR A 287 9.88 -2.30 1.27
CA THR A 287 10.41 -1.70 2.50
C THR A 287 11.47 -0.62 2.25
N LYS A 288 12.26 -0.75 1.17
CA LYS A 288 13.33 0.21 0.85
C LYS A 288 12.90 1.37 -0.02
N PHE A 289 11.89 1.21 -0.88
CA PHE A 289 11.45 2.29 -1.75
C PHE A 289 10.24 3.00 -1.19
N ASP A 290 9.20 2.23 -0.88
CA ASP A 290 7.93 2.77 -0.42
C ASP A 290 8.10 3.44 0.95
N ASN A 291 8.40 2.63 1.97
CA ASN A 291 8.47 3.14 3.34
C ASN A 291 9.56 4.21 3.53
N LEU A 292 10.64 4.18 2.74
CA LEU A 292 11.81 5.00 2.98
C LEU A 292 11.87 6.23 2.06
N TYR A 293 11.76 6.05 0.74
CA TYR A 293 11.89 7.15 -0.22
C TYR A 293 10.57 7.90 -0.41
N LEU A 294 9.42 7.22 -0.45
CA LEU A 294 8.15 7.92 -0.61
C LEU A 294 7.80 8.78 0.61
N CYS A 295 8.08 8.29 1.83
CA CYS A 295 7.85 9.08 3.04
C CYS A 295 8.72 10.35 3.08
N ARG A 296 9.92 10.34 2.50
CA ARG A 296 10.79 11.53 2.42
C ARG A 296 10.10 12.67 1.67
N GLU A 297 9.46 12.37 0.55
CA GLU A 297 8.84 13.38 -0.31
C GLU A 297 7.45 13.76 0.20
N SER A 298 6.61 12.76 0.46
CA SER A 298 5.20 12.95 0.80
C SER A 298 4.97 13.64 2.16
N VAL A 299 5.83 13.42 3.17
CA VAL A 299 5.69 14.10 4.46
C VAL A 299 5.94 15.60 4.33
N ILE A 300 6.98 15.97 3.59
CA ILE A 300 7.34 17.38 3.35
C ILE A 300 6.24 18.06 2.54
N ASP A 301 5.78 17.41 1.46
CA ASP A 301 4.68 17.90 0.63
C ASP A 301 3.38 18.06 1.45
N GLY A 302 3.02 17.07 2.27
CA GLY A 302 1.84 17.15 3.14
C GLY A 302 1.90 18.31 4.14
N ILE A 303 3.04 18.51 4.81
CA ILE A 303 3.20 19.66 5.72
C ILE A 303 3.10 20.98 4.97
N LYS A 304 3.71 21.07 3.77
CA LYS A 304 3.64 22.27 2.94
C LYS A 304 2.22 22.60 2.53
N ARG A 305 1.49 21.65 1.94
CA ARG A 305 0.09 21.86 1.53
C ARG A 305 -0.83 22.27 2.67
N CYS A 306 -0.55 21.82 3.90
CA CYS A 306 -1.40 22.12 5.05
C CYS A 306 -1.07 23.45 5.73
N THR A 307 0.17 23.93 5.64
CA THR A 307 0.65 24.98 6.55
C THR A 307 1.44 26.10 5.89
N ASP A 308 1.89 25.91 4.64
CA ASP A 308 2.75 26.83 3.89
C ASP A 308 4.03 27.28 4.63
N ILE A 309 4.43 26.58 5.70
CA ILE A 309 5.56 27.01 6.54
C ILE A 309 6.89 26.86 5.81
N LEU A 310 7.83 27.77 6.08
CA LEU A 310 9.25 27.58 5.75
C LEU A 310 9.87 26.56 6.69
N PHE A 311 10.61 25.56 6.20
CA PHE A 311 11.28 24.57 7.07
C PHE A 311 12.59 25.09 7.67
N GLY A 312 13.34 25.90 6.91
CA GLY A 312 14.67 26.37 7.30
C GLY A 312 14.70 27.01 8.70
N GLY A 313 15.61 26.50 9.54
CA GLY A 313 15.83 27.00 10.90
C GLY A 313 14.80 26.57 11.95
N LYS A 314 13.83 25.72 11.59
CA LYS A 314 12.85 25.18 12.56
C LYS A 314 13.39 23.92 13.25
N GLN A 315 13.04 23.76 14.52
CA GLN A 315 13.28 22.53 15.25
C GLN A 315 12.09 21.58 15.05
N ALA A 316 12.37 20.37 14.60
CA ALA A 316 11.38 19.31 14.42
C ALA A 316 11.72 18.11 15.31
N VAL A 317 10.68 17.46 15.84
CA VAL A 317 10.81 16.20 16.60
C VAL A 317 10.15 15.10 15.79
N VAL A 318 10.92 14.05 15.48
CA VAL A 318 10.43 12.86 14.80
C VAL A 318 10.35 11.72 15.79
N CYS A 319 9.14 11.22 16.04
CA CYS A 319 8.90 10.14 16.99
C CYS A 319 9.04 8.77 16.32
N GLY A 320 10.13 8.07 16.62
CA GLY A 320 10.48 6.74 16.08
C GLY A 320 11.56 6.83 14.99
N TYR A 321 12.42 5.81 14.89
CA TYR A 321 13.58 5.77 13.97
C TYR A 321 13.63 4.48 13.14
N GLY A 322 12.45 3.95 12.81
CA GLY A 322 12.31 2.86 11.83
C GLY A 322 12.47 3.39 10.39
N LEU A 323 12.34 2.50 9.41
CA LEU A 323 12.53 2.84 8.00
C LEU A 323 11.62 3.99 7.52
N LEU A 324 10.38 4.06 8.03
CA LEU A 324 9.45 5.16 7.75
C LEU A 324 9.98 6.56 8.14
N ASN A 325 10.77 6.63 9.22
CA ASN A 325 11.16 7.88 9.85
C ASN A 325 12.64 8.24 9.65
N PHE A 326 13.45 7.30 9.14
CA PHE A 326 14.90 7.45 9.06
C PHE A 326 15.32 8.65 8.20
N ILE A 327 14.62 8.92 7.09
CA ILE A 327 15.03 9.96 6.13
C ILE A 327 14.39 11.32 6.40
N ILE A 328 13.29 11.41 7.15
CA ILE A 328 12.69 12.70 7.56
C ILE A 328 13.75 13.58 8.29
N ILE A 329 14.71 12.92 8.96
CA ILE A 329 15.78 13.57 9.73
C ILE A 329 16.97 14.01 8.84
N CYS A 330 17.19 13.38 7.69
CA CYS A 330 18.43 13.57 6.91
C CYS A 330 18.36 14.65 5.82
N ASN A 331 17.21 15.34 5.65
CA ASN A 331 17.09 16.39 4.63
C ASN A 331 17.61 17.77 5.07
N ASP A 332 17.99 17.96 6.35
CA ASP A 332 18.41 19.28 6.88
C ASP A 332 19.62 19.22 7.84
N ILE A 333 20.48 18.20 7.74
CA ILE A 333 21.79 18.18 8.43
C ILE A 333 22.87 17.81 7.40
N SER A 334 23.23 18.76 6.54
CA SER A 334 24.44 18.71 5.70
C SER A 334 24.96 20.13 5.51
#